data_AF-A0A7V0IGC4-F1
#
_entry.id   AF-A0A7V0IGC4-F1
#
_cell.length_a   1.000
_cell.length_b   1.000
_cell.length_c   1.000
_cell.angle_alpha   90.00
_cell.angle_beta   90.00
_cell.angle_gamma   90.00
#
_symmetry.space_group_name_H-M   'P 1'
#
loop_
_entity.id
_entity.type
_entity.pdbx_description
1 polymer ?
#
loop_
_entity_poly.entity_id
_entity_poly.type
_entity_poly.pdbx_seq_one_letter_code
_entity_poly.pdbx_strand_id
1 'polypeptide(L)'
;MKAPLIFKGDTRFVYASGVVRGLENYLLTRADYQKVMDATPEQLGTVLGEIGYGGGEHNPEHALDLATEQLLSIVDKLSGDSGIGRTLRLAYDFRNAAAYLKYLWFSGEGEFKSFLPWGTLEPDALRSKIDDILNEQSTDIEPALARAVEQARHLKDIYKTPLAVDIAFDRAYHKYAARNLPEGEYFSRWMAVMSDWANLKSFVRVINFGLNRKLFWETFVEGGDIPAGKFREATDLD
;
A
#
# COMPACT_ATOMS: atom_id res chain seq x y z
N MET A 1 -14.06 -43.52 -16.30
CA MET A 1 -13.76 -42.15 -16.79
C MET A 1 -13.81 -41.20 -15.61
N LYS A 2 -12.72 -40.47 -15.32
CA LYS A 2 -12.79 -39.35 -14.37
C LYS A 2 -13.71 -38.28 -14.98
N ALA A 3 -14.67 -37.79 -14.21
CA ALA A 3 -15.56 -36.72 -14.64
C ALA A 3 -14.71 -35.52 -15.15
N PRO A 4 -15.11 -34.86 -16.23
CA PRO A 4 -14.42 -33.67 -16.69
C PRO A 4 -14.43 -32.63 -15.57
N LEU A 5 -13.28 -31.99 -15.34
CA LEU A 5 -13.19 -30.81 -14.49
C LEU A 5 -14.07 -29.71 -15.11
N ILE A 6 -15.30 -29.58 -14.60
CA ILE A 6 -16.16 -28.45 -14.94
C ILE A 6 -15.61 -27.25 -14.16
N PHE A 7 -14.78 -26.44 -14.83
CA PHE A 7 -14.39 -25.15 -14.30
C PHE A 7 -15.63 -24.25 -14.22
N LYS A 8 -16.24 -24.16 -13.04
CA LYS A 8 -17.18 -23.09 -12.73
C LYS A 8 -16.35 -21.86 -12.37
N GLY A 9 -16.10 -21.00 -13.35
CA GLY A 9 -15.35 -19.77 -13.18
C GLY A 9 -15.43 -18.91 -14.42
N ASP A 10 -15.20 -17.61 -14.25
CA ASP A 10 -15.08 -16.67 -15.35
C ASP A 10 -13.90 -17.06 -16.24
N THR A 11 -14.19 -17.47 -17.47
CA THR A 11 -13.16 -17.94 -18.42
C THR A 11 -12.16 -16.84 -18.80
N ARG A 12 -12.49 -15.57 -18.55
CA ARG A 12 -11.61 -14.41 -18.81
C ARG A 12 -10.27 -14.51 -18.08
N PHE A 13 -10.23 -15.14 -16.90
CA PHE A 13 -9.02 -15.21 -16.06
C PHE A 13 -8.31 -16.56 -16.05
N VAL A 14 -8.72 -17.54 -16.88
CA VAL A 14 -8.12 -18.88 -16.88
C VAL A 14 -6.64 -18.83 -17.29
N TYR A 15 -6.32 -18.07 -18.34
CA TYR A 15 -4.93 -17.86 -18.76
C TYR A 15 -4.11 -17.17 -17.67
N ALA A 16 -4.61 -16.05 -17.14
CA ALA A 16 -3.99 -15.31 -16.06
C ALA A 16 -3.70 -16.19 -14.83
N SER A 17 -4.69 -17.00 -14.41
CA SER A 17 -4.55 -17.93 -13.29
C SER A 17 -3.47 -18.99 -13.54
N GLY A 18 -3.38 -19.50 -14.77
CA GLY A 18 -2.33 -20.46 -15.16
C GLY A 18 -0.93 -19.86 -15.09
N VAL A 19 -0.76 -18.63 -15.61
CA VAL A 19 0.52 -17.91 -15.57
C VAL A 19 0.92 -17.63 -14.12
N VAL A 20 0.01 -17.08 -13.30
CA VAL A 20 0.29 -16.77 -11.89
C VAL A 20 0.68 -18.02 -11.11
N ARG A 21 -0.03 -19.15 -11.27
CA ARG A 21 0.34 -20.43 -10.64
C ARG A 21 1.70 -20.96 -11.08
N GLY A 22 2.10 -20.70 -12.32
CA GLY A 22 3.45 -21.01 -12.78
C GLY A 22 4.49 -20.17 -12.04
N LEU A 23 4.22 -18.87 -11.87
CA LEU A 23 5.08 -17.91 -11.19
C LEU A 23 5.17 -18.15 -9.67
N GLU A 24 4.13 -18.71 -9.04
CA GLU A 24 4.13 -19.04 -7.60
C GLU A 24 5.27 -19.98 -7.21
N ASN A 25 5.79 -20.80 -8.13
CA ASN A 25 6.94 -21.67 -7.87
C ASN A 25 8.26 -20.91 -7.66
N TYR A 26 8.30 -19.62 -8.00
CA TYR A 26 9.46 -18.74 -7.84
C TYR A 26 9.32 -17.80 -6.65
N LEU A 27 8.28 -17.96 -5.82
CA LEU A 27 8.17 -17.23 -4.57
C LEU A 27 9.28 -17.66 -3.60
N LEU A 28 9.80 -16.68 -2.85
CA LEU A 28 10.83 -16.92 -1.85
C LEU A 28 10.39 -17.98 -0.85
N THR A 29 11.25 -18.97 -0.68
CA THR A 29 11.05 -20.01 0.32
C THR A 29 11.66 -19.59 1.65
N ARG A 30 11.35 -20.36 2.71
CA ARG A 30 11.98 -20.17 4.02
C ARG A 30 13.51 -20.25 3.95
N ALA A 31 14.06 -21.11 3.07
CA ALA A 31 15.50 -21.24 2.90
C ALA A 31 16.10 -19.97 2.26
N ASP A 32 15.39 -19.34 1.33
CA ASP A 32 15.84 -18.11 0.68
C ASP A 32 15.86 -16.95 1.66
N TYR A 33 14.83 -16.81 2.50
CA TYR A 33 14.85 -15.83 3.60
C TYR A 33 16.03 -16.04 4.56
N GLN A 34 16.36 -17.29 4.89
CA GLN A 34 17.50 -17.59 5.75
C GLN A 34 18.83 -17.14 5.11
N LYS A 35 19.03 -17.42 3.82
CA LYS A 35 20.21 -16.94 3.07
C LYS A 35 20.33 -15.42 3.10
N VAL A 36 19.23 -14.70 2.92
CA VAL A 36 19.21 -13.23 2.97
C VAL A 36 19.55 -12.72 4.37
N MET A 37 19.05 -13.35 5.43
CA MET A 37 19.38 -12.97 6.81
C MET A 37 20.82 -13.25 7.20
N ASP A 38 21.43 -14.30 6.64
CA ASP A 38 22.81 -14.69 6.92
C ASP A 38 23.84 -13.91 6.07
N ALA A 39 23.39 -13.18 5.05
CA ALA A 39 24.24 -12.39 4.16
C ALA A 39 24.71 -11.08 4.81
N THR A 40 25.95 -10.67 4.55
CA THR A 40 26.40 -9.32 4.87
C THR A 40 25.80 -8.30 3.90
N PRO A 41 25.74 -7.00 4.25
CA PRO A 41 25.23 -5.96 3.34
C PRO A 41 25.89 -5.97 1.95
N GLU A 42 27.19 -6.27 1.89
CA GLU A 42 27.96 -6.34 0.63
C GLU A 42 27.63 -7.59 -0.20
N GLN A 43 27.13 -8.64 0.44
CA GLN A 43 26.76 -9.90 -0.21
C GLN A 43 25.30 -9.93 -0.66
N LEU A 44 24.45 -9.02 -0.17
CA LEU A 44 23.01 -9.02 -0.44
C LEU A 44 22.70 -9.01 -1.94
N GLY A 45 23.39 -8.19 -2.73
CA GLY A 45 23.18 -8.15 -4.19
C GLY A 45 23.42 -9.50 -4.86
N THR A 46 24.51 -10.18 -4.49
CA THR A 46 24.84 -11.52 -4.99
C THR A 46 23.81 -12.55 -4.55
N VAL A 47 23.45 -12.56 -3.26
CA VAL A 47 22.46 -13.50 -2.71
C VAL A 47 21.09 -13.31 -3.36
N LEU A 48 20.67 -12.07 -3.57
CA LEU A 48 19.45 -11.74 -4.32
C LEU A 48 19.52 -12.28 -5.75
N GLY A 49 20.64 -12.09 -6.45
CA GLY A 49 20.86 -12.66 -7.78
C GLY A 49 20.73 -14.18 -7.81
N GLU A 50 21.31 -14.89 -6.83
CA GLU A 50 21.23 -16.35 -6.71
C GLU A 50 19.80 -16.87 -6.48
N ILE A 51 18.96 -16.11 -5.76
CA ILE A 51 17.55 -16.46 -5.51
C ILE A 51 16.59 -15.94 -6.59
N GLY A 52 17.11 -15.38 -7.69
CA GLY A 52 16.34 -15.00 -8.88
C GLY A 52 16.02 -13.50 -9.00
N TYR A 53 16.54 -12.66 -8.12
CA TYR A 53 16.43 -11.20 -8.15
C TYR A 53 17.70 -10.59 -8.74
N GLY A 54 17.86 -10.69 -10.07
CA GLY A 54 19.03 -10.19 -10.79
C GLY A 54 19.03 -8.67 -11.00
N GLY A 55 20.19 -8.13 -11.40
CA GLY A 55 20.35 -6.70 -11.75
C GLY A 55 20.67 -5.78 -10.57
N GLY A 56 20.89 -6.32 -9.37
CA GLY A 56 21.23 -5.56 -8.16
C GLY A 56 22.58 -5.92 -7.55
N GLU A 57 23.55 -6.38 -8.35
CA GLU A 57 24.85 -6.89 -7.88
C GLU A 57 25.60 -5.88 -6.99
N HIS A 58 25.38 -4.58 -7.23
CA HIS A 58 25.98 -3.48 -6.46
C HIS A 58 24.95 -2.64 -5.69
N ASN A 59 23.66 -2.92 -5.87
CA ASN A 59 22.56 -2.20 -5.22
C ASN A 59 21.38 -3.18 -5.06
N PRO A 60 21.24 -3.83 -3.90
CA PRO A 60 20.21 -4.84 -3.70
C PRO A 60 18.80 -4.27 -3.81
N GLU A 61 18.60 -3.01 -3.44
CA GLU A 61 17.33 -2.29 -3.61
C GLU A 61 16.93 -2.19 -5.08
N HIS A 62 17.89 -1.98 -6.00
CA HIS A 62 17.59 -1.92 -7.43
C HIS A 62 17.03 -3.25 -7.97
N ALA A 63 17.50 -4.39 -7.48
CA ALA A 63 16.93 -5.68 -7.84
C ALA A 63 15.46 -5.82 -7.38
N LEU A 64 15.13 -5.28 -6.20
CA LEU A 64 13.76 -5.27 -5.68
C LEU A 64 12.86 -4.30 -6.48
N ASP A 65 13.40 -3.16 -6.90
CA ASP A 65 12.70 -2.22 -7.76
C ASP A 65 12.32 -2.88 -9.10
N LEU A 66 13.30 -3.51 -9.77
CA LEU A 66 13.08 -4.22 -11.03
C LEU A 66 12.04 -5.34 -10.88
N ALA A 67 12.14 -6.15 -9.83
CA ALA A 67 11.18 -7.23 -9.57
C ALA A 67 9.76 -6.69 -9.32
N THR A 68 9.64 -5.57 -8.60
CA THR A 68 8.35 -4.93 -8.33
C THR A 68 7.74 -4.33 -9.60
N GLU A 69 8.53 -3.68 -10.44
CA GLU A 69 8.09 -3.18 -11.74
C GLU A 69 7.62 -4.30 -12.67
N GLN A 70 8.36 -5.41 -12.71
CA GLN A 70 7.97 -6.61 -13.46
C GLN A 70 6.66 -7.19 -12.94
N LEU A 71 6.48 -7.28 -11.63
CA LEU A 71 5.24 -7.75 -11.00
C LEU A 71 4.06 -6.86 -11.41
N LEU A 72 4.19 -5.54 -11.30
CA LEU A 72 3.13 -4.61 -11.69
C LEU A 72 2.83 -4.70 -13.19
N SER A 73 3.84 -4.86 -14.04
CA SER A 73 3.66 -5.12 -15.48
C SER A 73 2.91 -6.42 -15.76
N ILE A 74 3.18 -7.48 -14.99
CA ILE A 74 2.45 -8.75 -15.07
C ILE A 74 0.98 -8.54 -14.69
N VAL A 75 0.71 -7.79 -13.61
CA VAL A 75 -0.67 -7.46 -13.23
C VAL A 75 -1.38 -6.69 -14.34
N ASP A 76 -0.75 -5.67 -14.92
CA ASP A 76 -1.32 -4.90 -16.03
C ASP A 76 -1.64 -5.80 -17.24
N LYS A 77 -0.73 -6.71 -17.60
CA LYS A 77 -0.91 -7.64 -18.72
C LYS A 77 -1.99 -8.69 -18.48
N LEU A 78 -2.08 -9.22 -17.26
CA LEU A 78 -2.94 -10.37 -16.94
C LEU A 78 -4.35 -9.96 -16.50
N SER A 79 -4.50 -8.78 -15.90
CA SER A 79 -5.80 -8.31 -15.40
C SER A 79 -6.76 -7.93 -16.52
N GLY A 80 -6.25 -7.41 -17.65
CA GLY A 80 -7.08 -6.87 -18.73
C GLY A 80 -7.92 -5.65 -18.32
N ASP A 81 -7.70 -5.13 -17.11
CA ASP A 81 -8.38 -3.98 -16.53
C ASP A 81 -7.34 -3.04 -15.94
N SER A 82 -7.13 -1.91 -16.61
CA SER A 82 -6.16 -0.89 -16.19
C SER A 82 -6.50 -0.27 -14.84
N GLY A 83 -7.75 -0.38 -14.36
CA GLY A 83 -8.20 0.08 -13.06
C GLY A 83 -7.53 -0.67 -11.90
N ILE A 84 -7.29 -1.99 -12.04
CA ILE A 84 -6.62 -2.79 -11.01
C ILE A 84 -5.17 -2.34 -10.86
N GLY A 85 -4.42 -2.34 -11.96
CA GLY A 85 -3.01 -1.93 -11.98
C GLY A 85 -2.81 -0.50 -11.47
N ARG A 86 -3.64 0.45 -11.96
CA ARG A 86 -3.63 1.83 -11.47
C ARG A 86 -3.92 1.91 -9.98
N THR A 87 -4.90 1.15 -9.46
CA THR A 87 -5.24 1.17 -8.03
C THR A 87 -4.11 0.62 -7.15
N LEU A 88 -3.37 -0.38 -7.61
CA LEU A 88 -2.20 -0.89 -6.89
C LEU A 88 -1.04 0.11 -6.90
N ARG A 89 -0.75 0.73 -8.06
CA ARG A 89 0.30 1.75 -8.19
C ARG A 89 0.00 3.00 -7.34
N LEU A 90 -1.26 3.44 -7.34
CA LEU A 90 -1.68 4.59 -6.55
C LEU A 90 -1.48 4.36 -5.05
N ALA A 91 -1.48 3.12 -4.56
CA ALA A 91 -1.13 2.82 -3.16
C ALA A 91 0.25 3.37 -2.78
N TYR A 92 1.20 3.34 -3.72
CA TYR A 92 2.53 3.91 -3.52
C TYR A 92 2.50 5.43 -3.53
N ASP A 93 1.72 6.07 -4.39
CA ASP A 93 1.55 7.53 -4.36
C ASP A 93 0.97 8.02 -3.03
N PHE A 94 -0.02 7.32 -2.47
CA PHE A 94 -0.55 7.64 -1.14
C PHE A 94 0.50 7.50 -0.04
N ARG A 95 1.29 6.41 -0.06
CA ARG A 95 2.36 6.18 0.94
C ARG A 95 3.48 7.20 0.81
N ASN A 96 3.89 7.48 -0.42
CA ASN A 96 4.90 8.48 -0.77
C ASN A 96 4.47 9.87 -0.31
N ALA A 97 3.23 10.27 -0.62
CA ALA A 97 2.69 11.55 -0.18
C ALA A 97 2.62 11.65 1.35
N ALA A 98 2.14 10.61 2.04
CA ALA A 98 2.14 10.57 3.49
C ALA A 98 3.56 10.71 4.08
N ALA A 99 4.54 9.98 3.52
CA ALA A 99 5.93 10.06 3.94
C ALA A 99 6.50 11.47 3.75
N TYR A 100 6.25 12.09 2.60
CA TYR A 100 6.73 13.43 2.28
C TYR A 100 6.12 14.50 3.19
N LEU A 101 4.81 14.45 3.42
CA LEU A 101 4.15 15.38 4.34
C LEU A 101 4.61 15.22 5.79
N LYS A 102 4.86 13.98 6.24
CA LYS A 102 5.45 13.75 7.56
C LYS A 102 6.84 14.36 7.66
N TYR A 103 7.66 14.20 6.63
CA TYR A 103 8.96 14.86 6.55
C TYR A 103 8.82 16.38 6.63
N LEU A 104 7.97 17.00 5.79
CA LEU A 104 7.79 18.46 5.75
C LEU A 104 7.29 19.02 7.09
N TRP A 105 6.38 18.32 7.77
CA TRP A 105 5.70 18.86 8.94
C TRP A 105 6.32 18.51 10.29
N PHE A 106 7.12 17.44 10.37
CA PHE A 106 7.61 16.93 11.65
C PHE A 106 9.11 16.68 11.70
N SER A 107 9.76 16.47 10.55
CA SER A 107 11.21 16.29 10.51
C SER A 107 11.88 17.59 10.08
N GLY A 108 11.58 18.09 8.87
CA GLY A 108 12.05 19.37 8.32
C GLY A 108 13.57 19.52 8.16
N GLU A 109 14.35 18.68 8.84
CA GLU A 109 15.80 18.71 8.92
C GLU A 109 16.39 17.59 8.05
N GLY A 110 17.32 17.96 7.18
CA GLY A 110 18.00 17.04 6.27
C GLY A 110 17.31 16.88 4.92
N GLU A 111 17.68 15.84 4.19
CA GLU A 111 17.13 15.53 2.87
C GLU A 111 16.05 14.45 2.98
N PHE A 112 14.96 14.61 2.22
CA PHE A 112 13.95 13.56 2.11
C PHE A 112 14.54 12.35 1.36
N LYS A 113 14.74 11.25 2.09
CA LYS A 113 15.59 10.12 1.65
C LYS A 113 15.24 9.53 0.29
N SER A 114 13.97 9.21 0.03
CA SER A 114 13.52 8.78 -1.30
C SER A 114 12.01 8.52 -1.31
N PHE A 115 11.44 8.59 -2.51
CA PHE A 115 10.14 8.03 -2.82
C PHE A 115 10.29 6.62 -3.37
N LEU A 116 9.27 5.80 -3.17
CA LEU A 116 9.15 4.52 -3.86
C LEU A 116 8.78 4.79 -5.33
N PRO A 117 9.49 4.23 -6.33
CA PRO A 117 9.29 4.58 -7.74
C PRO A 117 8.05 3.90 -8.37
N TRP A 118 7.32 3.09 -7.61
CA TRP A 118 6.24 2.23 -8.13
C TRP A 118 4.87 2.89 -8.19
N GLY A 119 4.84 4.23 -8.08
CA GLY A 119 3.65 5.06 -8.15
C GLY A 119 3.00 5.11 -9.53
N THR A 120 1.95 5.92 -9.65
CA THR A 120 1.42 6.33 -10.97
C THR A 120 2.17 7.55 -11.51
N LEU A 121 2.90 8.24 -10.64
CA LEU A 121 3.70 9.42 -10.94
C LEU A 121 5.16 9.17 -10.59
N GLU A 122 6.05 9.75 -11.38
CA GLU A 122 7.46 9.83 -11.03
C GLU A 122 7.64 10.61 -9.71
N PRO A 123 8.61 10.24 -8.87
CA PRO A 123 8.89 10.87 -7.57
C PRO A 123 8.86 12.41 -7.56
N ASP A 124 9.57 13.05 -8.49
CA ASP A 124 9.66 14.52 -8.54
C ASP A 124 8.36 15.17 -9.01
N ALA A 125 7.63 14.50 -9.90
CA ALA A 125 6.31 14.96 -10.33
C ALA A 125 5.30 14.87 -9.18
N LEU A 126 5.32 13.77 -8.40
CA LEU A 126 4.48 13.63 -7.22
C LEU A 126 4.79 14.70 -6.18
N ARG A 127 6.08 14.96 -5.90
CA ARG A 127 6.52 16.03 -5.00
C ARG A 127 5.96 17.39 -5.42
N SER A 128 6.20 17.78 -6.68
CA SER A 128 5.72 19.07 -7.21
C SER A 128 4.21 19.21 -7.07
N LYS A 129 3.44 18.17 -7.39
CA LYS A 129 1.97 18.22 -7.30
C LYS A 129 1.48 18.33 -5.85
N ILE A 130 2.18 17.71 -4.89
CA ILE A 130 1.87 17.88 -3.47
C ILE A 130 2.17 19.32 -3.04
N ASP A 131 3.30 19.87 -3.46
CA ASP A 131 3.66 21.27 -3.15
C ASP A 131 2.65 22.26 -3.76
N ASP A 132 2.17 22.02 -4.98
CA ASP A 132 1.10 22.80 -5.60
C ASP A 132 -0.17 22.80 -4.73
N ILE A 133 -0.59 21.64 -4.23
CA ILE A 133 -1.76 21.52 -3.33
C ILE A 133 -1.55 22.33 -2.06
N LEU A 134 -0.38 22.20 -1.42
CA LEU A 134 -0.08 22.91 -0.18
C LEU A 134 -0.07 24.43 -0.36
N ASN A 135 0.24 24.91 -1.57
CA ASN A 135 0.21 26.32 -1.97
C ASN A 135 -1.13 26.75 -2.59
N GLU A 136 -2.19 25.93 -2.47
CA GLU A 136 -3.54 26.21 -2.97
C GLU A 136 -3.58 26.43 -4.50
N GLN A 137 -2.66 25.80 -5.23
CA GLN A 137 -2.57 25.84 -6.68
C GLN A 137 -3.34 24.66 -7.31
N SER A 138 -3.85 24.88 -8.52
CA SER A 138 -4.52 23.82 -9.28
C SER A 138 -3.49 22.79 -9.76
N THR A 139 -3.75 21.51 -9.52
CA THR A 139 -2.89 20.43 -9.98
C THR A 139 -3.70 19.29 -10.58
N ASP A 140 -3.14 18.63 -11.59
CA ASP A 140 -3.69 17.42 -12.20
C ASP A 140 -3.19 16.19 -11.45
N ILE A 141 -3.72 15.96 -10.25
CA ILE A 141 -3.45 14.78 -9.42
C ILE A 141 -4.77 14.07 -9.14
N GLU A 142 -4.70 12.77 -8.86
CA GLU A 142 -5.88 11.99 -8.50
C GLU A 142 -6.67 12.67 -7.36
N PRO A 143 -7.95 13.05 -7.58
CA PRO A 143 -8.71 13.82 -6.59
C PRO A 143 -8.81 13.17 -5.21
N ALA A 144 -8.75 11.83 -5.13
CA ALA A 144 -8.70 11.15 -3.83
C ALA A 144 -7.40 11.44 -3.06
N LEU A 145 -6.28 11.58 -3.76
CA LEU A 145 -4.99 11.90 -3.17
C LEU A 145 -4.95 13.37 -2.72
N ALA A 146 -5.45 14.31 -3.53
CA ALA A 146 -5.57 15.71 -3.14
C ALA A 146 -6.41 15.90 -1.86
N ARG A 147 -7.58 15.23 -1.80
CA ARG A 147 -8.42 15.24 -0.59
C ARG A 147 -7.71 14.62 0.62
N ALA A 148 -6.83 13.65 0.42
CA ALA A 148 -6.05 13.04 1.49
C ALA A 148 -5.03 14.03 2.08
N VAL A 149 -4.38 14.85 1.23
CA VAL A 149 -3.47 15.93 1.66
C VAL A 149 -4.22 16.93 2.55
N GLU A 150 -5.39 17.40 2.11
CA GLU A 150 -6.22 18.34 2.89
C GLU A 150 -6.70 17.74 4.22
N GLN A 151 -7.20 16.49 4.19
CA GLN A 151 -7.61 15.80 5.42
C GLN A 151 -6.42 15.60 6.37
N ALA A 152 -5.25 15.25 5.84
CA ALA A 152 -4.04 15.12 6.64
C ALA A 152 -3.62 16.44 7.27
N ARG A 153 -3.70 17.56 6.53
CA ARG A 153 -3.45 18.92 7.07
C ARG A 153 -4.38 19.22 8.25
N HIS A 154 -5.69 18.98 8.08
CA HIS A 154 -6.68 19.18 9.14
C HIS A 154 -6.43 18.30 10.38
N LEU A 155 -6.22 16.99 10.21
CA LEU A 155 -5.96 16.10 11.35
C LEU A 155 -4.61 16.39 12.01
N LYS A 156 -3.58 16.71 11.23
CA LYS A 156 -2.29 17.17 11.74
C LYS A 156 -2.48 18.40 12.63
N ASP A 157 -3.30 19.35 12.22
CA ASP A 157 -3.49 20.57 12.99
C ASP A 157 -4.22 20.35 14.32
N ILE A 158 -5.12 19.36 14.40
CA ILE A 158 -5.83 18.98 15.63
C ILE A 158 -4.96 18.12 16.56
N TYR A 159 -4.36 17.06 16.02
CA TYR A 159 -3.72 16.01 16.82
C TYR A 159 -2.21 16.16 16.94
N LYS A 160 -1.59 17.04 16.14
CA LYS A 160 -0.16 17.38 16.17
C LYS A 160 0.77 16.15 16.15
N THR A 161 0.42 15.11 15.40
CA THR A 161 1.17 13.84 15.34
C THR A 161 1.35 13.34 13.91
N PRO A 162 2.52 12.79 13.54
CA PRO A 162 2.74 12.17 12.23
C PRO A 162 1.76 11.02 11.95
N LEU A 163 1.27 10.36 13.01
CA LEU A 163 0.30 9.27 12.88
C LEU A 163 -1.01 9.75 12.24
N ALA A 164 -1.42 10.99 12.49
CA ALA A 164 -2.64 11.55 11.92
C ALA A 164 -2.57 11.64 10.39
N VAL A 165 -1.36 11.87 9.85
CA VAL A 165 -1.09 11.84 8.42
C VAL A 165 -1.26 10.42 7.89
N ASP A 166 -0.58 9.44 8.50
CA ASP A 166 -0.65 8.04 8.07
C ASP A 166 -2.10 7.51 8.03
N ILE A 167 -2.86 7.78 9.08
CA ILE A 167 -4.26 7.37 9.18
C ILE A 167 -5.13 8.04 8.10
N ALA A 168 -4.92 9.33 7.82
CA ALA A 168 -5.65 10.04 6.78
C ALA A 168 -5.44 9.40 5.39
N PHE A 169 -4.20 9.10 5.05
CA PHE A 169 -3.84 8.50 3.76
C PHE A 169 -4.30 7.04 3.66
N ASP A 170 -4.15 6.24 4.72
CA ASP A 170 -4.63 4.85 4.75
C ASP A 170 -6.14 4.78 4.49
N ARG A 171 -6.93 5.62 5.18
CA ARG A 171 -8.39 5.72 4.97
C ARG A 171 -8.74 6.18 3.56
N ALA A 172 -8.04 7.19 3.05
CA ALA A 172 -8.34 7.75 1.75
C ALA A 172 -8.00 6.78 0.61
N TYR A 173 -6.87 6.06 0.71
CA TYR A 173 -6.52 4.98 -0.21
C TYR A 173 -7.54 3.85 -0.16
N HIS A 174 -7.94 3.41 1.04
CA HIS A 174 -8.94 2.35 1.18
C HIS A 174 -10.26 2.72 0.48
N LYS A 175 -10.77 3.92 0.75
CA LYS A 175 -12.00 4.43 0.12
C LYS A 175 -11.86 4.55 -1.40
N TYR A 176 -10.68 4.91 -1.89
CA TYR A 176 -10.39 4.90 -3.32
C TYR A 176 -10.40 3.48 -3.89
N ALA A 177 -9.69 2.54 -3.25
CA ALA A 177 -9.59 1.16 -3.70
C ALA A 177 -10.97 0.47 -3.72
N ALA A 178 -11.78 0.66 -2.67
CA ALA A 178 -13.14 0.11 -2.59
C ALA A 178 -14.05 0.53 -3.77
N ARG A 179 -13.77 1.67 -4.40
CA ARG A 179 -14.56 2.23 -5.51
C ARG A 179 -14.03 1.88 -6.89
N ASN A 180 -12.73 1.59 -6.99
CA ASN A 180 -12.05 1.41 -8.28
C ASN A 180 -11.65 -0.05 -8.54
N LEU A 181 -11.70 -0.90 -7.52
CA LEU A 181 -11.53 -2.34 -7.70
C LEU A 181 -12.82 -2.98 -8.21
N PRO A 182 -12.72 -4.06 -9.01
CA PRO A 182 -13.90 -4.76 -9.50
C PRO A 182 -14.79 -5.26 -8.39
N GLU A 183 -16.09 -5.30 -8.66
CA GLU A 183 -17.05 -5.98 -7.81
C GLU A 183 -16.85 -7.50 -7.87
N GLY A 184 -17.06 -8.17 -6.73
CA GLY A 184 -16.97 -9.62 -6.64
C GLY A 184 -16.51 -10.09 -5.26
N GLU A 185 -16.83 -11.33 -4.93
CA GLU A 185 -16.58 -11.90 -3.60
C GLU A 185 -15.11 -11.75 -3.17
N TYR A 186 -14.17 -11.96 -4.09
CA TYR A 186 -12.74 -11.82 -3.80
C TYR A 186 -12.37 -10.40 -3.36
N PHE A 187 -12.69 -9.37 -4.16
CA PHE A 187 -12.36 -7.99 -3.83
C PHE A 187 -13.15 -7.50 -2.62
N SER A 188 -14.42 -7.88 -2.48
CA SER A 188 -15.21 -7.57 -1.28
C SER A 188 -14.57 -8.17 -0.02
N ARG A 189 -14.15 -9.44 -0.05
CA ARG A 189 -13.47 -10.10 1.06
C ARG A 189 -12.11 -9.46 1.35
N TRP A 190 -11.33 -9.18 0.31
CA TRP A 190 -10.03 -8.54 0.46
C TRP A 190 -10.18 -7.14 1.09
N MET A 191 -11.14 -6.33 0.62
CA MET A 191 -11.40 -5.01 1.17
C MET A 191 -11.88 -5.06 2.63
N ALA A 192 -12.68 -6.06 3.02
CA ALA A 192 -13.07 -6.26 4.41
C ALA A 192 -11.87 -6.55 5.32
N VAL A 193 -10.98 -7.47 4.90
CA VAL A 193 -9.72 -7.76 5.62
C VAL A 193 -8.84 -6.52 5.71
N MET A 194 -8.75 -5.73 4.63
CA MET A 194 -7.98 -4.49 4.62
C MET A 194 -8.58 -3.41 5.54
N SER A 195 -9.92 -3.31 5.64
CA SER A 195 -10.60 -2.45 6.60
C SER A 195 -10.22 -2.83 8.03
N ASP A 196 -10.33 -4.11 8.37
CA ASP A 196 -10.03 -4.61 9.72
C ASP A 196 -8.57 -4.38 10.07
N TRP A 197 -7.65 -4.65 9.15
CA TRP A 197 -6.23 -4.39 9.34
C TRP A 197 -5.93 -2.91 9.56
N ALA A 198 -6.52 -2.02 8.75
CA ALA A 198 -6.35 -0.58 8.89
C ALA A 198 -6.88 -0.09 10.25
N ASN A 199 -8.06 -0.56 10.66
CA ASN A 199 -8.67 -0.22 11.93
C ASN A 199 -7.88 -0.75 13.13
N LEU A 200 -7.48 -2.03 13.13
CA LEU A 200 -6.66 -2.62 14.20
C LEU A 200 -5.34 -1.88 14.37
N LYS A 201 -4.63 -1.63 13.25
CA LYS A 201 -3.36 -0.90 13.25
C LYS A 201 -3.55 0.54 13.78
N SER A 202 -4.59 1.24 13.33
CA SER A 202 -4.91 2.60 13.78
C SER A 202 -5.26 2.64 15.26
N PHE A 203 -6.12 1.72 15.71
CA PHE A 203 -6.57 1.58 17.09
C PHE A 203 -5.40 1.34 18.05
N VAL A 204 -4.59 0.30 17.78
CA VAL A 204 -3.42 -0.04 18.60
C VAL A 204 -2.45 1.13 18.68
N ARG A 205 -2.21 1.82 17.57
CA ARG A 205 -1.32 3.00 17.57
C ARG A 205 -1.90 4.15 18.37
N VAL A 206 -3.19 4.47 18.21
CA VAL A 206 -3.86 5.54 18.97
C VAL A 206 -3.78 5.27 20.48
N ILE A 207 -4.01 4.04 20.92
CA ILE A 207 -3.89 3.65 22.33
C ILE A 207 -2.45 3.71 22.80
N ASN A 208 -1.52 3.04 22.11
CA ASN A 208 -0.11 2.96 22.53
C ASN A 208 0.57 4.33 22.61
N PHE A 209 0.17 5.28 21.76
CA PHE A 209 0.70 6.64 21.77
C PHE A 209 -0.08 7.60 22.68
N GLY A 210 -1.09 7.11 23.43
CA GLY A 210 -1.89 7.95 24.33
C GLY A 210 -2.64 9.07 23.62
N LEU A 211 -3.01 8.86 22.35
CA LEU A 211 -3.66 9.89 21.54
C LEU A 211 -5.16 9.94 21.83
N ASN A 212 -5.77 11.08 21.52
CA ASN A 212 -7.20 11.24 21.66
C ASN A 212 -7.93 10.22 20.76
N ARG A 213 -8.72 9.33 21.39
CA ARG A 213 -9.50 8.27 20.75
C ARG A 213 -10.43 8.78 19.64
N LYS A 214 -10.81 10.07 19.66
CA LYS A 214 -11.56 10.73 18.59
C LYS A 214 -10.87 10.61 17.23
N LEU A 215 -9.53 10.62 17.17
CA LEU A 215 -8.77 10.43 15.94
C LEU A 215 -9.11 9.10 15.27
N PHE A 216 -9.14 8.02 16.04
CA PHE A 216 -9.53 6.70 15.54
C PHE A 216 -10.97 6.72 14.99
N TRP A 217 -11.92 7.27 15.74
CA TRP A 217 -13.33 7.28 15.32
C TRP A 217 -13.63 8.16 14.11
N GLU A 218 -12.97 9.33 13.99
CA GLU A 218 -13.09 10.20 12.81
C GLU A 218 -12.53 9.55 11.54
N THR A 219 -11.68 8.54 11.71
CA THR A 219 -10.94 7.90 10.62
C THR A 219 -11.30 6.43 10.43
N PHE A 220 -12.20 5.88 11.23
CA PHE A 220 -12.64 4.48 11.20
C PHE A 220 -13.12 4.06 9.81
N VAL A 221 -12.54 2.98 9.29
CA VAL A 221 -12.83 2.45 7.96
C VAL A 221 -13.98 1.44 8.05
N GLU A 222 -15.07 1.69 7.34
CA GLU A 222 -16.23 0.79 7.31
C GLU A 222 -16.01 -0.43 6.39
N GLY A 223 -16.92 -1.41 6.47
CA GLY A 223 -16.94 -2.58 5.60
C GLY A 223 -16.02 -3.73 6.00
N GLY A 224 -15.37 -3.66 7.17
CA GLY A 224 -14.65 -4.78 7.77
C GLY A 224 -15.55 -5.76 8.52
N ASP A 225 -15.01 -6.92 8.90
CA ASP A 225 -15.73 -7.92 9.68
C ASP A 225 -15.78 -7.58 11.17
N ILE A 226 -14.81 -6.80 11.68
CA ILE A 226 -14.73 -6.44 13.08
C ILE A 226 -15.69 -5.27 13.35
N PRO A 227 -16.76 -5.48 14.14
CA PRO A 227 -17.72 -4.42 14.38
C PRO A 227 -17.10 -3.27 15.19
N ALA A 228 -17.50 -2.03 14.90
CA ALA A 228 -17.08 -0.85 15.66
C ALA A 228 -17.28 -1.02 17.18
N GLY A 229 -18.32 -1.74 17.62
CA GLY A 229 -18.57 -2.03 19.04
C GLY A 229 -17.41 -2.74 19.75
N LYS A 230 -16.68 -3.62 19.05
CA LYS A 230 -15.53 -4.32 19.64
C LYS A 230 -14.39 -3.39 20.02
N PHE A 231 -14.16 -2.35 19.22
CA PHE A 231 -13.17 -1.33 19.54
C PHE A 231 -13.60 -0.44 20.71
N ARG A 232 -14.91 -0.21 20.89
CA ARG A 232 -15.44 0.51 22.07
C ARG A 232 -15.27 -0.30 23.35
N GLU A 233 -15.66 -1.57 23.31
CA GLU A 233 -15.48 -2.51 24.43
C GLU A 233 -14.01 -2.56 24.86
N ALA A 234 -13.08 -2.65 23.90
CA ALA A 234 -11.65 -2.68 24.18
C ALA A 234 -11.13 -1.38 24.82
N THR A 235 -11.71 -0.22 24.49
CA THR A 235 -11.33 1.06 25.12
C THR A 235 -11.85 1.25 26.54
N ASP A 236 -12.87 0.48 26.94
CA ASP A 236 -13.49 0.53 28.27
C ASP A 236 -12.80 -0.44 29.26
N LEU A 237 -11.85 -1.25 28.78
CA LEU A 237 -11.06 -2.20 29.58
C LEU A 237 -9.74 -1.61 30.13
N ASP A 238 -9.40 -0.37 29.75
CA ASP A 238 -8.29 0.44 30.30
C ASP A 238 -8.81 1.45 31.34
#